data_AF-A0A4Q3TLA6-F1
#
_entry.id   AF-A0A4Q3TLA6-F1
#
_cell.length_a   1.000
_cell.length_b   1.000
_cell.length_c   1.000
_cell.angle_alpha   90.00
_cell.angle_beta   90.00
_cell.angle_gamma   90.00
#
_symmetry.space_group_name_H-M   'P 1'
#
loop_
_entity.id
_entity.type
_entity.pdbx_description
1 polymer ?
#
loop_
_entity_poly.entity_id
_entity_poly.type
_entity_poly.pdbx_seq_one_letter_code
_entity_poly.pdbx_strand_id
1 'polypeptide(L)' 'LYRIEKRPALQTRQGQWAVIGEGGQILKRGRDLAQVLRVFDGRKFQVVD' A
#
# COMPACT_ATOMS: atom_id res chain seq x y z
N LEU A 1 3.90 11.80 5.73
CA LEU A 1 2.85 10.82 6.12
C LEU A 1 2.71 9.72 5.07
N TYR A 2 2.67 8.45 5.45
CA TYR A 2 2.40 7.34 4.53
C TYR A 2 0.94 6.91 4.64
N ARG A 3 0.31 6.54 3.53
CA ARG A 3 -1.06 6.02 3.49
C ARG A 3 -1.13 4.70 2.75
N ILE A 4 -1.86 3.76 3.32
CA ILE A 4 -2.20 2.49 2.65
C ILE A 4 -3.66 2.57 2.25
N GLU A 5 -3.95 2.32 0.98
CA GLU A 5 -5.32 2.37 0.46
C GLU A 5 -5.71 1.05 -0.18
N LYS A 6 -6.95 0.63 0.09
CA LYS A 6 -7.61 -0.43 -0.66
C LYS A 6 -8.41 0.17 -1.82
N ARG A 7 -8.09 -0.23 -3.05
CA ARG A 7 -8.78 0.16 -4.30
C ARG A 7 -9.31 -1.09 -5.02
N PRO A 8 -10.46 -1.65 -4.60
CA PRO A 8 -11.01 -2.89 -5.17
C PRO A 8 -11.23 -2.84 -6.68
N ALA A 9 -11.58 -1.68 -7.22
CA ALA A 9 -11.76 -1.47 -8.66
C ALA A 9 -10.51 -1.79 -9.51
N LEU A 10 -9.32 -1.84 -8.89
CA LEU A 10 -8.04 -2.14 -9.55
C LEU A 10 -7.52 -3.54 -9.25
N GLN A 11 -8.28 -4.39 -8.54
CA GLN A 11 -7.83 -5.72 -8.08
C GLN A 11 -7.28 -6.59 -9.22
N THR A 12 -7.95 -6.62 -10.37
CA THR A 12 -7.57 -7.42 -11.54
C THR A 12 -6.40 -6.82 -12.31
N ARG A 13 -6.24 -5.49 -12.27
CA ARG A 13 -5.19 -4.76 -13.00
C ARG A 13 -3.92 -4.67 -12.17
N GLN A 14 -3.82 -3.65 -11.34
CA GLN A 14 -2.60 -3.30 -10.59
C GLN A 14 -2.60 -3.85 -9.16
N GLY A 15 -3.68 -4.53 -8.77
CA GLY A 15 -3.90 -4.99 -7.40
C GLY A 15 -4.72 -4.00 -6.59
N GLN A 16 -5.36 -4.53 -5.56
CA GLN A 16 -6.31 -3.80 -4.71
C GLN A 16 -5.63 -2.99 -3.61
N TRP A 17 -4.32 -3.12 -3.41
CA TRP A 17 -3.60 -2.41 -2.35
C TRP A 17 -2.56 -1.48 -2.96
N ALA A 18 -2.42 -0.28 -2.42
CA ALA A 18 -1.40 0.67 -2.78
C ALA A 18 -0.81 1.35 -1.53
N VAL A 19 0.51 1.58 -1.56
CA VAL A 19 1.21 2.42 -0.58
C VAL A 19 1.53 3.74 -1.23
N ILE A 20 1.13 4.82 -0.57
CA ILE A 20 1.31 6.19 -0.99
C ILE A 20 2.27 6.87 0.00
N GLY A 21 3.32 7.47 -0.52
CA GLY A 21 4.28 8.27 0.24
C GLY A 21 3.79 9.68 0.51
N GLU A 22 4.61 10.45 1.21
CA GLU A 22 4.26 11.78 1.71
C GLU A 22 3.90 12.81 0.63
N GLY A 23 4.54 12.74 -0.54
CA GLY A 23 4.26 13.60 -1.68
C GLY A 23 3.15 13.08 -2.60
N GLY A 24 2.35 12.10 -2.16
CA GLY A 24 1.32 11.46 -2.99
C GLY A 24 1.87 10.47 -4.02
N GLN A 25 3.18 10.20 -4.02
CA GLN A 25 3.79 9.21 -4.90
C GLN A 25 3.41 7.79 -4.48
N ILE A 26 3.17 6.91 -5.45
CA ILE A 26 2.90 5.50 -5.18
C ILE A 26 4.23 4.76 -5.05
N LEU A 27 4.47 4.16 -3.88
CA LEU A 27 5.68 3.41 -3.59
C LEU A 27 5.56 1.94 -4.01
N LYS A 28 4.38 1.35 -3.84
CA LYS A 28 4.11 -0.05 -4.21
C LYS A 28 2.62 -0.29 -4.45
N ARG A 29 2.30 -1.25 -5.32
CA ARG A 29 0.96 -1.81 -5.51
C ARG A 29 1.00 -3.33 -5.50
N GLY A 30 -0.12 -3.96 -5.15
CA GLY A 30 -0.21 -5.41 -5.14
C GLY A 30 -1.60 -5.95 -4.80
N ARG A 31 -1.77 -7.25 -5.02
CA ARG A 31 -3.02 -7.96 -4.71
C ARG A 31 -3.11 -8.35 -3.24
N ASP A 32 -1.96 -8.54 -2.62
CA ASP A 32 -1.82 -8.92 -1.22
C ASP A 32 -1.26 -7.75 -0.38
N LEU A 33 -1.84 -7.56 0.80
CA LEU A 33 -1.45 -6.49 1.71
C LEU A 33 -0.06 -6.75 2.29
N ALA A 34 0.23 -7.98 2.72
CA ALA A 34 1.50 -8.31 3.35
C ALA A 34 2.68 -8.07 2.40
N GLN A 35 2.54 -8.46 1.12
CA GLN A 35 3.52 -8.17 0.09
C GLN A 35 3.75 -6.65 -0.12
N VAL A 36 2.68 -5.86 -0.09
CA VAL A 36 2.74 -4.41 -0.29
C VAL A 36 3.38 -3.73 0.92
N LEU A 37 3.16 -4.24 2.13
CA LEU A 37 3.76 -3.71 3.35
C LEU A 37 5.27 -3.93 3.46
N ARG A 38 5.86 -4.82 2.65
CA ARG A 38 7.32 -5.06 2.66
C ARG A 38 8.19 -3.84 2.39
N VAL A 39 7.64 -2.77 1.78
CA VAL A 39 8.36 -1.48 1.68
C VAL A 39 8.73 -0.90 3.06
N PHE A 40 8.11 -1.40 4.13
CA PHE A 40 8.32 -0.97 5.50
C PHE A 40 8.99 -2.04 6.36
N ASP A 41 9.54 -3.12 5.83
CA ASP A 41 10.13 -4.21 6.65
C ASP A 41 11.29 -3.74 7.57
N GLY A 42 11.77 -2.50 7.44
CA GLY A 42 12.68 -1.84 8.38
C GLY A 42 12.04 -0.93 9.45
N ARG A 43 10.71 -0.75 9.48
CA ARG A 43 10.00 0.19 10.38
C ARG A 43 8.64 -0.38 10.82
N LYS A 44 8.32 -0.36 12.12
CA LYS A 44 7.01 -0.77 12.65
C LYS A 44 5.89 0.16 12.17
N PHE A 45 4.70 -0.38 11.86
CA PHE A 45 3.54 0.36 11.37
C PHE A 45 2.30 0.18 12.27
N GLN A 46 1.42 1.19 12.26
CA GLN A 46 0.04 1.11 12.76
C GLN A 46 -0.91 1.15 11.57
N VAL A 47 -1.88 0.22 11.55
CA VAL A 47 -2.96 0.21 10.57
C VAL A 47 -4.06 1.13 11.11
N VAL A 48 -4.49 2.08 10.30
CA VAL A 48 -5.61 2.98 10.60
C VAL A 48 -6.61 2.77 9.46
N ASP A 49 -7.88 2.54 9.83
CA ASP A 49 -9.00 2.34 8.88
C ASP A 49 -9.46 3.68 8.29
#